data_AF-A0A2N1XNH9-F1
#
_entry.id   AF-A0A2N1XNH9-F1
#
_cell.length_a   1.000
_cell.length_b   1.000
_cell.length_c   1.000
_cell.angle_alpha   90.00
_cell.angle_beta   90.00
_cell.angle_gamma   90.00
#
_symmetry.space_group_name_H-M   'P 1'
#
loop_
_entity.id
_entity.type
_entity.pdbx_description
1 polymer ?
#
loop_
_entity_poly.entity_id
_entity_poly.type
_entity_poly.pdbx_seq_one_letter_code
_entity_poly.pdbx_strand_id
1 'polypeptide(L)'
;MSSAALHLYEQLSEATDDKSRAKIIAEAFSQLEDRYPHLKEVATQSHVRESELRLQKEIREVEVKIKEAEGRLQKEIRETEGRLQKEIRETEGRLQKEIREVEVKIKEVEAKLQKEMREIEVNLRKDIHQIDV
;
A
#
# COMPACT_ATOMS: atom_id res chain seq x y z
N MET A 1 51.59 -6.24 -25.35
CA MET A 1 51.13 -5.19 -26.27
C MET A 1 50.44 -5.86 -27.46
N SER A 2 49.34 -5.32 -27.97
CA SER A 2 48.55 -5.92 -29.05
C SER A 2 49.39 -6.10 -30.32
N SER A 3 49.34 -7.28 -30.94
CA SER A 3 50.02 -7.57 -32.22
C SER A 3 49.68 -6.56 -33.33
N ALA A 4 48.47 -6.01 -33.34
CA ALA A 4 48.05 -5.00 -34.32
C ALA A 4 48.73 -3.63 -34.13
N ALA A 5 49.01 -3.24 -32.88
CA ALA A 5 49.69 -1.97 -32.59
C ALA A 5 51.17 -2.03 -32.98
N LEU A 6 51.79 -3.19 -32.82
CA LEU A 6 53.18 -3.45 -33.23
C LEU A 6 53.32 -3.44 -34.75
N HIS A 7 52.38 -4.08 -35.46
CA HIS A 7 52.33 -4.08 -36.92
C HIS A 7 52.11 -2.67 -37.51
N LEU A 8 51.21 -1.87 -36.92
CA LEU A 8 51.01 -0.47 -37.34
C LEU A 8 52.28 0.37 -37.12
N TYR A 9 52.98 0.16 -36.01
CA TYR A 9 54.24 0.84 -35.73
C TYR A 9 55.31 0.51 -36.76
N GLU A 10 55.49 -0.77 -37.09
CA GLU A 10 56.44 -1.22 -38.13
C GLU A 10 56.12 -0.58 -39.49
N GLN A 11 54.86 -0.65 -39.93
CA GLN A 11 54.41 -0.04 -41.19
C GLN A 11 54.64 1.48 -41.25
N LEU A 12 54.43 2.19 -40.15
CA LEU A 12 54.69 3.63 -40.08
C LEU A 12 56.18 3.97 -40.06
N SER A 13 57.01 3.11 -39.47
CA SER A 13 58.47 3.29 -39.40
C SER A 13 59.16 3.06 -40.75
N GLU A 14 58.59 2.20 -41.61
CA GLU A 14 59.09 1.91 -42.95
C GLU A 14 58.61 2.90 -44.02
N ALA A 15 57.58 3.71 -43.72
CA ALA A 15 57.02 4.67 -44.65
C ALA A 15 57.93 5.90 -44.87
N THR A 16 58.37 6.09 -46.11
CA THR A 16 59.37 7.09 -46.51
C THR A 16 58.81 8.51 -46.68
N ASP A 17 57.49 8.66 -46.84
CA ASP A 17 56.82 9.94 -47.06
C ASP A 17 55.51 10.10 -46.28
N ASP A 18 55.09 11.35 -46.06
CA ASP A 18 53.91 11.68 -45.25
C ASP A 18 52.59 11.20 -45.85
N LYS A 19 52.49 11.08 -47.18
CA LYS A 19 51.28 10.60 -47.84
C LYS A 19 51.09 9.11 -47.62
N SER A 20 52.18 8.33 -47.67
CA SER A 20 52.17 6.91 -47.34
C SER A 20 51.81 6.69 -45.87
N ARG A 21 52.36 7.48 -44.94
CA ARG A 21 51.98 7.43 -43.51
C ARG A 21 50.50 7.75 -43.30
N ALA A 22 49.99 8.82 -43.93
CA ALA A 22 48.59 9.20 -43.82
C ALA A 22 47.64 8.09 -44.32
N LYS A 23 48.02 7.38 -45.40
CA LYS A 23 47.25 6.25 -45.93
C LYS A 23 47.22 5.06 -44.97
N ILE A 24 48.37 4.69 -44.40
CA ILE A 24 48.48 3.61 -43.40
C ILE A 24 47.60 3.92 -42.18
N ILE A 25 47.63 5.16 -41.70
CA ILE A 25 46.79 5.62 -40.58
C ILE A 25 45.29 5.50 -40.93
N ALA A 26 44.89 5.95 -42.12
CA ALA A 26 43.50 5.87 -42.55
C ALA A 26 42.99 4.43 -42.66
N GLU A 27 43.79 3.51 -43.22
CA GLU A 27 43.46 2.09 -43.31
C GLU A 27 43.35 1.43 -41.92
N ALA A 28 44.24 1.77 -40.99
CA ALA A 28 44.18 1.27 -39.62
C ALA A 28 42.92 1.74 -38.87
N PHE A 29 42.49 2.99 -39.06
CA PHE A 29 41.23 3.49 -38.50
C PHE A 29 40.01 2.83 -39.16
N SER A 30 40.02 2.59 -40.47
CA SER A 30 38.94 1.86 -41.15
C SER A 30 38.79 0.43 -40.58
N GLN A 31 39.90 -0.29 -40.41
CA GLN A 31 39.88 -1.63 -39.80
C GLN A 31 39.39 -1.60 -38.34
N LEU A 32 39.68 -0.53 -37.61
CA LEU A 32 39.19 -0.35 -36.24
C LEU A 32 37.68 -0.11 -36.22
N GLU A 33 37.15 0.73 -37.12
CA GLU A 33 35.71 0.97 -37.25
C GLU A 33 34.96 -0.29 -37.67
N ASP A 34 35.48 -1.06 -38.64
CA ASP A 34 34.88 -2.33 -39.08
C ASP A 34 34.86 -3.39 -37.98
N ARG A 35 35.88 -3.40 -37.11
CA ARG A 35 35.99 -4.33 -35.98
C ARG A 35 35.07 -3.97 -34.83
N TYR A 36 34.74 -2.69 -34.68
CA TYR A 36 33.86 -2.18 -33.62
C TYR A 36 32.75 -1.27 -34.20
N PRO A 37 31.82 -1.84 -34.98
CA PRO A 37 30.80 -1.06 -35.70
C PRO A 37 29.88 -0.26 -34.76
N HIS A 38 29.73 -0.70 -33.51
CA HIS A 38 28.88 -0.06 -32.49
C HIS A 38 29.66 0.76 -31.45
N LEU A 39 30.95 1.08 -31.68
CA LEU A 39 31.74 1.88 -30.73
C LEU A 39 31.12 3.26 -30.45
N LYS A 40 30.31 3.78 -31.38
CA LYS A 40 29.59 5.06 -31.20
C LYS A 40 28.33 4.93 -30.33
N GLU A 41 27.86 3.71 -30.09
CA GLU A 41 26.62 3.41 -29.36
C GLU A 41 26.86 2.99 -27.90
N VAL A 42 28.12 2.80 -27.50
CA VAL A 42 28.43 2.40 -26.12
C VAL A 42 28.25 3.55 -25.15
N ALA A 43 27.61 3.27 -24.02
CA ALA A 43 27.49 4.23 -22.93
C ALA A 43 28.90 4.54 -22.38
N THR A 44 29.22 5.82 -22.24
CA THR A 44 30.42 6.26 -21.55
C THR A 44 30.23 6.10 -20.04
N GLN A 45 31.34 6.10 -19.29
CA GLN A 45 31.28 6.17 -17.83
C GLN A 45 30.42 7.37 -17.35
N SER A 46 30.46 8.50 -18.06
CA SER A 46 29.65 9.68 -17.75
C SER A 46 28.15 9.39 -17.91
N HIS A 47 27.74 8.74 -19.01
CA HIS A 47 26.34 8.36 -19.23
C HIS A 47 25.82 7.43 -18.13
N VAL A 48 26.63 6.45 -17.73
CA VAL A 48 26.27 5.52 -16.65
C VAL A 48 26.15 6.25 -15.32
N ARG A 49 27.09 7.16 -15.01
CA ARG A 49 27.08 7.92 -13.76
C ARG A 49 25.89 8.87 -13.66
N GLU A 50 25.54 9.53 -14.76
CA GLU A 50 24.35 10.38 -14.82
C GLU A 50 23.07 9.58 -14.60
N SER A 51 22.94 8.43 -15.27
CA SER A 51 21.80 7.53 -15.09
C SER A 51 21.71 7.01 -13.64
N GLU A 52 22.83 6.64 -13.03
CA GLU A 52 22.90 6.21 -11.62
C GLU A 52 22.38 7.32 -10.68
N LEU A 53 22.84 8.56 -10.87
CA LEU A 53 22.39 9.68 -10.05
C LEU A 53 20.91 9.99 -10.24
N ARG A 54 20.40 9.90 -11.47
CA ARG A 54 18.98 10.07 -11.77
C ARG A 54 18.14 8.99 -11.08
N LEU A 55 18.55 7.74 -11.20
CA LEU A 55 17.87 6.61 -10.55
C LEU A 55 17.91 6.73 -9.02
N GLN A 56 19.02 7.14 -8.42
CA GLN A 56 19.10 7.38 -6.98
C GLN A 56 18.12 8.48 -6.53
N LYS A 57 17.94 9.53 -7.33
CA LYS A 57 16.95 10.58 -7.05
C LYS A 57 15.52 10.03 -7.16
N GLU A 58 15.20 9.32 -8.24
CA GLU A 58 13.88 8.71 -8.44
C GLU A 58 13.52 7.72 -7.31
N ILE A 59 14.48 6.89 -6.89
CA ILE A 59 14.30 5.98 -5.75
C ILE A 59 13.96 6.75 -4.48
N ARG A 60 14.72 7.81 -4.15
CA ARG A 60 14.43 8.64 -2.96
C ARG A 60 13.05 9.29 -3.05
N GLU A 61 12.65 9.79 -4.21
CA GLU A 61 11.31 10.37 -4.41
C GLU A 61 10.20 9.33 -4.21
N VAL A 62 10.40 8.10 -4.69
CA VAL A 62 9.47 6.99 -4.47
C VAL A 62 9.41 6.60 -3.00
N GLU A 63 10.54 6.51 -2.30
CA GLU A 63 10.59 6.22 -0.86
C GLU A 63 9.84 7.26 -0.03
N VAL A 64 9.97 8.55 -0.37
CA VAL A 64 9.22 9.63 0.29
C VAL A 64 7.72 9.46 0.05
N LYS A 65 7.30 9.24 -1.21
CA LYS A 65 5.88 9.01 -1.54
C LYS A 65 5.29 7.80 -0.82
N ILE A 66 6.06 6.72 -0.67
CA ILE A 66 5.64 5.52 0.08
C ILE A 66 5.42 5.89 1.55
N LYS A 67 6.37 6.58 2.20
CA LYS A 67 6.23 6.99 3.60
C LYS A 67 5.04 7.92 3.83
N GLU A 68 4.80 8.86 2.92
CA GLU A 68 3.63 9.74 2.98
C GLU A 68 2.31 8.95 2.83
N ALA A 69 2.25 8.01 1.89
CA ALA A 69 1.10 7.15 1.69
C ALA A 69 0.82 6.27 2.92
N GLU A 70 1.85 5.65 3.50
CA GLU A 70 1.76 4.88 4.74
C GLU A 70 1.24 5.74 5.90
N GLY A 71 1.78 6.95 6.07
CA GLY A 71 1.33 7.89 7.10
C GLY A 71 -0.14 8.28 6.94
N ARG A 72 -0.59 8.53 5.71
CA ARG A 72 -2.00 8.81 5.41
C ARG A 72 -2.90 7.63 5.74
N LEU A 73 -2.52 6.42 5.30
CA LEU A 73 -3.29 5.20 5.57
C LEU A 73 -3.39 4.90 7.07
N GLN A 74 -2.30 5.07 7.83
CA GLN A 74 -2.34 4.92 9.29
C GLN A 74 -3.31 5.90 9.95
N LYS A 75 -3.39 7.14 9.45
CA LYS A 75 -4.33 8.15 9.96
C LYS A 75 -5.78 7.73 9.65
N GLU A 76 -6.06 7.35 8.41
CA GLU A 76 -7.39 6.90 7.98
C GLU A 76 -7.87 5.66 8.76
N ILE A 77 -6.97 4.72 9.03
CA ILE A 77 -7.27 3.54 9.87
C ILE A 77 -7.66 3.98 11.27
N ARG A 78 -6.86 4.83 11.93
CA ARG A 78 -7.16 5.30 13.30
C ARG A 78 -8.48 6.08 13.38
N GLU A 79 -8.76 6.92 12.39
CA GLU A 79 -10.02 7.66 12.32
C GLU A 79 -11.21 6.71 12.15
N THR A 80 -11.08 5.69 11.29
CA THR A 80 -12.11 4.68 11.07
C THR A 80 -12.35 3.84 12.32
N GLU A 81 -11.29 3.37 12.98
CA GLU A 81 -11.37 2.64 14.25
C GLU A 81 -12.07 3.47 15.33
N GLY A 82 -11.71 4.75 15.46
CA GLY A 82 -12.34 5.66 16.41
C GLY A 82 -13.84 5.85 16.14
N ARG A 83 -14.23 6.00 14.87
CA ARG A 83 -15.64 6.09 14.47
C ARG A 83 -16.40 4.81 14.80
N LEU A 84 -15.85 3.64 14.46
CA LEU A 84 -16.48 2.35 14.74
C LEU A 84 -16.64 2.11 16.25
N GLN A 85 -15.64 2.44 17.06
CA GLN A 85 -15.74 2.33 18.52
C GLN A 85 -16.87 3.21 19.09
N LYS A 86 -17.06 4.41 18.53
CA LYS A 86 -18.14 5.31 18.93
C LYS A 86 -19.50 4.73 18.55
N GLU A 87 -19.66 4.25 17.31
CA GLU A 87 -20.90 3.63 16.82
C GLU A 87 -21.27 2.38 17.63
N ILE A 88 -20.29 1.55 18.00
CA ILE A 88 -20.49 0.39 18.87
C ILE A 88 -21.03 0.83 20.22
N ARG A 89 -20.39 1.79 20.90
CA ARG A 89 -20.84 2.28 22.22
C ARG A 89 -22.24 2.89 22.18
N GLU A 90 -22.56 3.64 21.12
CA GLU A 90 -23.89 4.21 20.93
C GLU A 90 -24.95 3.11 20.75
N THR A 91 -24.63 2.08 19.96
CA THR A 91 -25.50 0.93 19.74
C THR A 91 -25.71 0.13 21.03
N GLU A 92 -24.64 -0.15 21.78
CA GLU A 92 -24.72 -0.82 23.08
C GLU A 92 -25.58 -0.03 24.07
N GLY A 93 -25.41 1.29 24.14
CA GLY A 93 -26.22 2.16 25.00
C GLY A 93 -27.71 2.15 24.63
N ARG A 94 -28.01 2.17 23.32
CA ARG A 94 -29.40 2.03 22.84
C ARG A 94 -30.01 0.69 23.21
N LEU A 95 -29.29 -0.41 22.97
CA LEU A 95 -29.77 -1.76 23.29
C LEU A 95 -30.00 -1.92 24.80
N GLN A 96 -29.11 -1.40 25.65
CA GLN A 96 -29.31 -1.40 27.10
C GLN A 96 -30.58 -0.65 27.52
N LYS A 97 -30.88 0.48 26.87
CA LYS A 97 -32.11 1.24 27.12
C LYS A 97 -33.35 0.44 26.69
N GLU A 98 -33.32 -0.13 25.48
CA GLU A 98 -34.42 -0.96 24.96
C GLU A 98 -34.68 -2.18 25.86
N ILE A 99 -33.63 -2.85 26.33
CA ILE A 99 -33.74 -3.96 27.29
C ILE A 99 -34.44 -3.51 28.59
N ARG A 100 -34.01 -2.39 29.19
CA ARG A 100 -34.64 -1.86 30.41
C ARG A 100 -36.11 -1.50 30.20
N GLU A 101 -36.45 -0.92 29.06
CA GLU A 101 -37.84 -0.61 28.72
C GLU A 101 -38.70 -1.88 28.61
N VAL A 102 -38.17 -2.95 28.02
CA VAL A 102 -38.84 -4.25 27.95
C VAL A 102 -39.00 -4.87 29.34
N GLU A 103 -37.96 -4.83 30.19
CA GLU A 103 -38.03 -5.33 31.57
C GLU A 103 -39.11 -4.61 32.39
N VAL A 104 -39.24 -3.29 32.24
CA VAL A 104 -40.31 -2.51 32.91
C VAL A 104 -41.68 -2.96 32.41
N LYS A 105 -41.87 -3.08 31.09
CA LYS A 105 -43.13 -3.55 30.51
C LYS A 105 -43.51 -4.95 30.99
N ILE A 106 -42.54 -5.86 31.10
CA ILE A 106 -42.78 -7.21 31.64
C ILE A 106 -43.28 -7.12 33.09
N LYS A 107 -42.61 -6.34 33.95
CA LYS A 107 -43.03 -6.17 35.36
C LYS A 107 -44.42 -5.56 35.47
N GLU A 108 -44.76 -4.60 34.62
CA GLU A 108 -46.10 -4.00 34.59
C GLU A 108 -47.18 -5.02 34.20
N VAL A 109 -46.91 -5.87 33.19
CA VAL A 109 -47.80 -6.95 32.77
C VAL A 109 -47.95 -7.99 33.87
N GLU A 110 -46.85 -8.41 34.50
CA GLU A 110 -46.88 -9.35 35.63
C GLU A 110 -47.72 -8.81 36.79
N ALA A 111 -47.57 -7.53 37.15
CA ALA A 111 -48.34 -6.90 38.22
C ALA A 111 -49.85 -6.83 37.88
N LYS A 112 -50.20 -6.53 36.63
CA LYS A 112 -51.59 -6.54 36.16
C LYS A 112 -52.20 -7.94 36.26
N LEU A 113 -51.50 -8.96 35.75
CA LEU A 113 -51.96 -10.35 35.81
C LEU A 113 -52.13 -10.83 37.26
N GLN A 114 -51.20 -10.50 38.15
CA GLN A 114 -51.34 -10.83 39.58
C GLN A 114 -52.58 -10.19 40.21
N LYS A 115 -52.90 -8.94 39.84
CA LYS A 115 -54.10 -8.27 40.32
C LYS A 115 -55.37 -8.93 39.80
N GLU A 116 -55.45 -9.21 38.51
CA GLU A 116 -56.58 -9.90 37.88
C GLU A 116 -56.80 -11.28 38.49
N MET A 117 -55.74 -12.06 38.72
CA MET A 117 -55.82 -13.37 39.39
C MET A 117 -56.40 -13.26 40.80
N ARG A 118 -55.97 -12.27 41.61
CA ARG A 118 -56.51 -12.04 42.95
C ARG A 118 -57.98 -11.65 42.92
N GLU A 119 -58.38 -10.80 41.97
CA GLU A 119 -59.78 -10.40 41.81
C GLU A 119 -60.66 -11.61 41.45
N ILE A 120 -60.21 -12.46 40.51
CA ILE A 120 -60.88 -13.71 40.17
C ILE A 120 -60.99 -14.62 41.40
N GLU A 121 -59.91 -14.79 42.17
CA GLU A 121 -59.92 -15.62 43.37
C GLU A 121 -60.93 -15.13 44.41
N VAL A 122 -60.99 -13.82 44.65
CA VAL A 122 -61.97 -13.21 45.57
C VAL A 122 -63.40 -13.41 45.08
N ASN A 123 -63.66 -13.25 43.78
CA ASN A 123 -64.99 -13.43 43.22
C ASN A 123 -65.43 -14.89 43.31
N LEU A 124 -64.57 -15.85 42.94
CA LEU A 124 -64.86 -17.28 43.08
C LEU A 124 -65.17 -17.68 44.52
N ARG A 125 -64.43 -17.15 45.51
CA ARG A 125 -64.72 -17.38 46.93
C ARG A 125 -66.10 -16.86 47.34
N LYS A 126 -66.51 -15.69 46.84
CA LYS A 126 -67.85 -15.14 47.09
C LYS A 126 -68.93 -16.00 46.47
N ASP A 127 -68.74 -16.43 45.22
CA ASP A 127 -69.70 -17.25 44.49
C ASP A 127 -69.90 -18.61 45.18
N ILE A 128 -68.83 -19.25 45.66
CA ILE A 128 -68.91 -20.49 46.46
C ILE A 128 -69.71 -20.25 47.75
N HIS A 129 -69.41 -19.18 48.50
CA HIS A 129 -70.11 -18.88 49.74
C HIS A 129 -71.62 -18.62 49.54
N GLN A 130 -72.03 -18.09 48.39
CA GLN A 130 -73.44 -17.89 48.06
C GLN A 130 -74.19 -19.20 47.73
N ILE A 131 -73.49 -20.27 47.33
CA ILE A 131 -74.09 -21.58 47.05
C ILE A 131 -74.27 -22.40 48.34
N ASP A 132 -73.41 -22.18 49.34
CA ASP A 132 -73.41 -22.92 50.62
C ASP A 132 -74.45 -22.40 51.66
N VAL A 133 -75.21 -21.35 51.34
CA VAL A 133 -76.25 -20.72 52.20
C VAL A 133 -77.63 -20.92 51.60
#